data_AF-A0A6S6ZM76-F1
#
_entry.id   AF-A0A6S6ZM76-F1
#
_cell.length_a   1.000
_cell.length_b   1.000
_cell.length_c   1.000
_cell.angle_alpha   90.00
_cell.angle_beta   90.00
_cell.angle_gamma   90.00
#
_symmetry.space_group_name_H-M   'P 1'
#
loop_
_entity.id
_entity.type
_entity.pdbx_description
1 polymer ?
#
loop_
_entity_poly.entity_id
_entity_poly.type
_entity_poly.pdbx_seq_one_letter_code
_entity_poly.pdbx_strand_id
1 'polypeptide(L)'
;MNGIEFILRDRSGWSPTLPRPRSRFRWVDSKPKPLTRFEIAFIRSAKGILNSADLARCYGVTAQTIRNIWEGRRHPLQPSGKRPGRRPKSLKVSA
;
A
#
# COMPACT_ATOMS: atom_id res chain seq x y z
N MET A 1 -30.53 28.31 60.00
CA MET A 1 -29.33 28.69 59.21
C MET A 1 -28.51 27.43 59.05
N ASN A 2 -28.62 26.75 57.91
CA ASN A 2 -27.95 25.48 57.65
C ASN A 2 -26.96 25.73 56.49
N GLY A 3 -25.69 25.94 56.84
CA GLY A 3 -24.63 26.16 55.86
C GLY A 3 -24.32 24.86 55.14
N ILE A 4 -24.68 24.77 53.86
CA ILE A 4 -24.19 23.71 52.97
C ILE A 4 -22.77 24.11 52.59
N GLU A 5 -21.79 23.47 53.22
CA GLU A 5 -20.39 23.62 52.85
C GLU A 5 -20.15 22.94 51.50
N PHE A 6 -19.89 23.75 50.47
CA PHE A 6 -19.48 23.25 49.18
C PHE A 6 -18.07 22.67 49.30
N ILE A 7 -17.95 21.34 49.38
CA ILE A 7 -16.69 20.66 49.14
C ILE A 7 -16.37 20.84 47.65
N LEU A 8 -15.62 21.90 47.35
CA LEU A 8 -14.89 22.08 46.09
C LEU A 8 -13.87 20.94 46.01
N ARG A 9 -14.35 19.78 45.54
CA ARG A 9 -13.52 18.64 45.23
C ARG A 9 -12.70 19.05 44.02
N ASP A 10 -11.44 19.36 44.28
CA ASP A 10 -10.41 19.63 43.30
C ASP A 10 -10.54 18.60 42.15
N ARG A 11 -10.99 19.08 40.99
CA ARG A 11 -11.13 18.27 39.79
C ARG A 11 -9.81 18.10 39.06
N SER A 12 -8.72 18.65 39.59
CA SER A 12 -7.40 18.54 39.02
C SER A 12 -6.60 17.45 39.71
N GLY A 13 -6.05 16.51 38.95
CA GLY A 13 -4.91 15.74 39.44
C GLY A 13 -4.88 14.25 39.14
N TRP A 14 -5.94 13.64 38.59
CA TRP A 14 -5.86 12.25 38.17
C TRP A 14 -5.96 12.09 36.66
N SER A 15 -4.80 12.11 36.00
CA SER A 15 -4.63 11.57 34.65
C SER A 15 -3.84 10.26 34.79
N PRO A 16 -4.45 9.08 34.59
CA PRO A 16 -3.69 7.84 34.63
C PRO A 16 -2.62 7.88 33.54
N THR A 17 -1.38 7.53 33.88
CA THR A 17 -0.32 7.37 32.88
C THR A 17 -0.62 6.11 32.08
N LEU A 18 -1.42 6.24 31.02
CA LEU A 18 -1.70 5.14 30.12
C LEU A 18 -0.43 4.80 29.33
N PRO A 19 0.02 3.54 29.31
CA PRO A 19 1.15 3.15 28.48
C PRO A 19 0.81 3.44 27.01
N ARG A 20 1.76 4.04 26.29
CA ARG A 20 1.57 4.29 24.86
C ARG A 20 1.23 2.97 24.17
N PRO A 21 0.21 2.94 23.29
CA PRO A 21 -0.14 1.72 22.59
C PRO A 21 1.11 1.21 21.86
N ARG A 22 1.46 -0.07 22.04
CA ARG A 22 2.55 -0.70 21.30
C ARG A 22 2.25 -0.48 19.82
N SER A 23 3.09 0.29 19.13
CA SER A 23 2.95 0.50 17.69
C SER A 23 3.04 -0.86 17.01
N ARG A 24 1.88 -1.41 16.61
CA ARG A 24 1.80 -2.67 15.85
C ARG A 24 2.19 -2.46 14.39
N PHE A 25 2.23 -1.22 13.92
CA PHE A 25 2.60 -0.89 12.56
C PHE A 25 4.07 -0.52 12.50
N ARG A 26 4.90 -1.55 12.25
CA ARG A 26 6.27 -1.34 11.80
C ARG A 26 6.20 -1.00 10.31
N TRP A 27 6.29 0.27 9.97
CA TRP A 27 6.42 0.73 8.60
C TRP A 27 7.78 0.27 8.07
N VAL A 28 7.82 -0.94 7.50
CA VAL A 28 8.93 -1.41 6.69
C VAL A 28 8.61 -0.97 5.26
N ASP A 29 8.88 0.30 4.96
CA ASP A 29 8.65 0.90 3.64
C ASP A 29 9.69 0.42 2.62
N SER A 30 9.72 -0.88 2.34
CA SER A 30 10.37 -1.40 1.14
C SER A 30 9.30 -1.50 0.06
N LYS A 31 9.00 -0.38 -0.61
CA LYS A 31 8.13 -0.41 -1.80
C LYS A 31 8.74 -1.42 -2.78
N PRO A 32 8.00 -2.46 -3.21
CA PRO A 32 8.54 -3.45 -4.12
C PRO A 32 8.99 -2.78 -5.41
N LYS A 33 10.22 -3.10 -5.85
CA LYS A 33 10.79 -2.56 -7.08
C LYS A 33 9.90 -2.97 -8.26
N PRO A 34 9.50 -2.04 -9.13
CA PRO A 34 8.74 -2.38 -10.33
C PRO A 34 9.59 -3.26 -11.25
N LEU A 35 8.97 -4.29 -11.83
CA LEU A 35 9.63 -5.17 -12.78
C LEU A 35 9.79 -4.46 -14.13
N THR A 36 10.97 -4.60 -14.71
CA THR A 36 11.24 -4.13 -16.07
C THR A 36 10.54 -5.01 -17.10
N ARG A 37 10.36 -4.48 -18.31
CA ARG A 37 9.73 -5.24 -19.41
C ARG A 37 10.54 -6.50 -19.79
N PHE A 38 11.87 -6.44 -19.67
CA PHE A 38 12.75 -7.58 -19.94
C PHE A 38 12.59 -8.69 -18.89
N GLU A 39 12.53 -8.32 -17.61
CA GLU A 39 12.28 -9.27 -16.52
C GLU A 39 10.91 -9.94 -16.67
N ILE A 40 9.88 -9.18 -17.07
CA ILE A 40 8.55 -9.73 -17.33
C ILE A 40 8.59 -10.71 -18.52
N ALA A 41 9.34 -10.40 -19.58
CA ALA A 41 9.48 -11.31 -20.72
C ALA A 41 10.16 -12.62 -20.31
N PHE A 42 11.23 -12.54 -19.51
CA PHE A 42 11.92 -13.70 -18.96
C PHE A 42 11.01 -14.56 -18.05
N ILE A 43 10.28 -13.91 -17.13
CA ILE A 43 9.34 -14.60 -16.25
C ILE A 43 8.27 -15.32 -17.09
N ARG A 44 7.77 -14.72 -18.17
CA ARG A 44 6.80 -15.36 -19.06
C ARG A 44 7.37 -16.58 -19.77
N SER A 45 8.61 -16.52 -20.27
CA SER A 45 9.25 -17.66 -20.92
C SER A 45 9.60 -18.80 -19.96
N ALA A 46 9.81 -18.49 -18.68
CA ALA A 46 10.14 -19.49 -17.65
C ALA A 46 8.95 -20.33 -17.15
N LYS A 47 7.73 -20.10 -17.67
CA LYS A 47 6.52 -20.81 -17.26
C LYS A 47 6.65 -22.32 -17.51
N GLY A 48 6.56 -23.12 -16.44
CA GLY A 48 6.68 -24.58 -16.50
C GLY A 48 8.11 -25.12 -16.44
N ILE A 49 9.11 -24.23 -16.49
CA ILE A 49 10.54 -24.60 -16.35
C ILE A 49 11.01 -24.28 -14.93
N LEU A 50 10.70 -23.08 -14.44
CA LEU A 50 11.09 -22.61 -13.11
C LEU A 50 9.89 -22.52 -12.17
N ASN A 51 10.14 -22.78 -10.88
CA ASN A 51 9.13 -22.65 -9.85
C ASN A 51 8.83 -21.17 -9.56
N SER A 52 7.55 -20.87 -9.38
CA SER A 52 7.07 -19.54 -9.01
C SER A 52 7.65 -19.00 -7.70
N ALA A 53 7.97 -19.88 -6.74
CA ALA A 53 8.56 -19.50 -5.46
C ALA A 53 10.02 -19.02 -5.62
N ASP A 54 10.79 -19.69 -6.46
CA ASP A 54 12.20 -19.35 -6.71
C ASP A 54 12.29 -18.03 -7.48
N LEU A 55 11.46 -17.86 -8.52
CA LEU A 55 11.36 -16.60 -9.26
C LEU A 55 10.95 -15.44 -8.35
N ALA A 56 9.99 -15.67 -7.46
CA ALA A 56 9.54 -14.67 -6.48
C ALA A 56 10.70 -14.21 -5.58
N ARG A 57 11.53 -15.15 -5.11
CA ARG A 57 12.69 -14.86 -4.27
C ARG A 57 13.77 -14.07 -5.03
N CYS A 58 14.07 -14.45 -6.27
CA CYS A 58 15.08 -13.78 -7.09
C CYS A 58 14.72 -12.32 -7.39
N TYR A 59 13.44 -12.05 -7.68
CA TYR A 59 12.99 -10.71 -8.06
C TYR A 59 12.43 -9.89 -6.90
N GLY A 60 12.40 -10.43 -5.67
CA GLY A 60 11.83 -9.75 -4.51
C GLY A 60 10.34 -9.46 -4.65
N VAL A 61 9.60 -10.33 -5.34
CA VAL A 61 8.15 -10.21 -5.58
C VAL A 61 7.40 -11.37 -4.92
N THR A 62 6.07 -11.28 -4.86
CA THR A 62 5.26 -12.39 -4.35
C THR A 62 5.07 -13.47 -5.42
N ALA A 63 4.93 -14.74 -5.02
CA ALA A 63 4.63 -15.84 -5.94
C ALA A 63 3.31 -15.61 -6.72
N GLN A 64 2.34 -14.93 -6.09
CA GLN A 64 1.11 -14.50 -6.76
C GLN A 64 1.39 -13.51 -7.90
N THR A 65 2.39 -12.64 -7.77
CA THR A 65 2.80 -11.73 -8.84
C THR A 65 3.33 -12.51 -10.05
N ILE A 66 4.14 -13.56 -9.82
CA ILE A 66 4.62 -14.44 -10.89
C ILE A 66 3.46 -15.15 -11.60
N ARG A 67 2.49 -15.70 -10.85
CA ARG A 67 1.28 -16.30 -11.44
C ARG A 67 0.48 -15.29 -12.26
N ASN A 68 0.29 -14.07 -11.74
CA ASN A 68 -0.41 -13.02 -12.47
C ASN A 68 0.30 -12.68 -13.80
N ILE A 69 1.63 -12.67 -13.82
CA ILE A 69 2.41 -12.48 -15.06
C ILE A 69 2.16 -13.64 -16.05
N TRP A 70 2.15 -14.88 -15.59
CA TRP A 70 1.87 -16.06 -16.41
C TRP A 70 0.45 -16.15 -16.95
N GLU A 71 -0.52 -15.61 -16.21
CA GLU A 71 -1.92 -15.51 -16.62
C GLU A 71 -2.21 -14.25 -17.45
N GLY A 72 -1.23 -13.36 -17.64
CA GLY A 72 -1.42 -12.09 -18.35
C GLY A 72 -2.28 -11.08 -17.59
N ARG A 73 -2.52 -11.30 -16.29
CA ARG A 73 -3.27 -10.37 -15.45
C ARG A 73 -2.46 -9.12 -15.15
N ARG A 74 -3.16 -8.00 -14.99
CA ARG A 74 -2.55 -6.75 -14.51
C ARG A 74 -2.07 -6.94 -13.07
N HIS A 75 -0.84 -6.54 -12.79
CA HIS A 75 -0.25 -6.58 -11.46
C HIS A 75 0.33 -5.20 -11.10
N PRO A 76 0.40 -4.84 -9.80
CA PRO A 76 0.77 -3.49 -9.36
C PRO A 76 2.16 -3.02 -9.80
N LEU A 77 3.07 -3.98 -10.05
CA LEU A 77 4.46 -3.74 -10.46
C LEU A 77 4.65 -3.64 -11.97
N GLN A 78 3.58 -3.79 -12.74
CA GLN A 78 3.63 -3.68 -14.19
C GLN A 78 3.84 -2.20 -14.56
N PRO A 79 4.82 -1.87 -15.41
CA PRO A 79 5.05 -0.48 -15.81
C PRO A 79 3.78 0.04 -16.50
N SER A 80 3.16 1.08 -15.94
CA SER A 80 1.95 1.64 -16.52
C SER A 80 2.30 2.18 -17.90
N GLY A 81 1.74 1.55 -18.94
CA GLY A 81 1.67 2.20 -20.24
C GLY A 81 0.88 3.49 -20.02
N LYS A 82 1.47 4.64 -20.34
CA LYS A 82 0.80 5.94 -20.28
C LYS A 82 -0.61 5.77 -20.82
N ARG A 83 -1.62 5.92 -19.96
CA ARG A 83 -3.01 5.98 -20.43
C ARG A 83 -3.05 7.14 -21.42
N PRO A 84 -3.59 7.00 -22.65
CA PRO A 84 -3.82 8.16 -23.49
C PRO A 84 -4.69 9.11 -22.67
N GLY A 85 -4.14 10.28 -22.37
CA GLY A 85 -4.79 11.30 -21.56
C GLY A 85 -6.17 11.55 -22.15
N ARG A 86 -7.20 11.48 -21.32
CA ARG A 86 -8.57 11.86 -21.68
C ARG A 86 -8.48 13.26 -22.29
N ARG A 87 -8.68 13.39 -23.62
CA ARG A 87 -8.69 14.68 -24.30
C ARG A 87 -9.65 15.60 -23.53
N PRO A 88 -9.22 16.78 -23.04
CA PRO A 88 -10.14 17.72 -22.43
C PRO A 88 -11.19 18.11 -23.46
N LYS A 89 -12.47 18.07 -23.08
CA LYS A 89 -13.58 18.49 -23.96
C LYS A 89 -13.34 19.95 -24.29
N SER A 90 -13.27 20.27 -25.59
CA SER A 90 -13.20 21.64 -26.10
C SER A 90 -14.32 22.48 -25.48
N LEU A 91 -13.95 23.57 -24.81
CA LEU A 91 -14.90 24.62 -24.45
C LEU A 91 -15.46 25.17 -25.77
N LYS A 92 -16.77 25.02 -25.99
CA LYS A 92 -17.47 25.78 -27.02
C LYS A 92 -17.52 27.22 -26.55
N VAL A 93 -16.71 28.08 -27.17
CA VAL A 93 -16.90 29.52 -27.09
C VAL A 93 -17.99 29.85 -28.10
N SER A 94 -19.18 30.20 -27.61
CA SER A 94 -20.25 30.74 -28.44
C SER A 94 -19.93 32.20 -28.75
N ALA A 95 -19.99 32.55 -30.04
CA ALA A 95 -19.95 33.92 -30.55
C ALA A 95 -21.31 34.61 -30.40
#